data_AF-A6G775-F1
#
_entry.id   AF-A6G775-F1
#
_cell.length_a   1.000
_cell.length_b   1.000
_cell.length_c   1.000
_cell.angle_alpha   90.00
_cell.angle_beta   90.00
_cell.angle_gamma   90.00
#
_symmetry.space_group_name_H-M   'P 1'
#
loop_
_entity.id
_entity.type
_entity.pdbx_description
1 polymer ?
#
loop_
_entity_poly.entity_id
_entity_poly.type
_entity_poly.pdbx_seq_one_letter_code
_entity_poly.pdbx_strand_id
1 'polypeptide(L)'
;MKPLEICKHLGQEKVDAYYSLLSGKELRAVLKAGGSHSNTPKTAFSQAARRKVWRKRFDNEFTKQNEQLALAFLIEWLMRHHRDMLIEYLDSLEVRHTQGETDEDFCETKTPEELREAAKGLMERHPHHEVATYLLLVGHLQETNIYDETPEILEALGMPKGEIDGYVETFKKRWAERPAS
;
A
#
# COMPACT_ATOMS: atom_id res chain seq x y z
N MET A 1 -2.75 3.22 -8.58
CA MET A 1 -1.43 3.87 -8.44
C MET A 1 -0.44 2.75 -8.19
N LYS A 2 0.80 2.79 -8.70
CA LYS A 2 1.74 1.68 -8.43
C LYS A 2 2.23 1.71 -6.97
N PRO A 3 2.58 0.56 -6.35
CA PRO A 3 3.05 0.49 -4.96
C PRO A 3 4.22 1.42 -4.63
N LEU A 4 5.15 1.58 -5.57
CA LEU A 4 6.29 2.48 -5.41
C LEU A 4 5.87 3.96 -5.44
N GLU A 5 4.90 4.32 -6.28
CA GLU A 5 4.33 5.68 -6.32
C GLU A 5 3.56 5.98 -5.03
N ILE A 6 2.82 5.00 -4.49
CA ILE A 6 2.15 5.11 -3.18
C ILE A 6 3.18 5.51 -2.11
N CYS A 7 4.30 4.77 -2.02
CA CYS A 7 5.36 5.07 -1.06
C CYS A 7 6.00 6.46 -1.26
N LYS A 8 6.12 6.94 -2.52
CA LYS A 8 6.68 8.26 -2.81
C LYS A 8 5.77 9.38 -2.32
N HIS A 9 4.47 9.31 -2.60
CA HIS A 9 3.50 10.32 -2.17
C HIS A 9 3.26 10.29 -0.67
N LEU A 10 3.31 9.09 -0.06
CA LEU A 10 3.26 8.93 1.39
C LEU A 10 4.40 9.68 2.11
N GLY A 11 5.55 9.79 1.44
CA GLY A 11 6.72 10.51 1.96
C GLY A 11 7.58 9.69 2.92
N GLN A 12 8.85 10.09 3.03
CA GLN A 12 9.87 9.32 3.76
C GLN A 12 9.53 9.10 5.24
N GLU A 13 8.97 10.11 5.91
CA GLU A 13 8.63 10.04 7.33
C GLU A 13 7.64 8.90 7.62
N LYS A 14 6.61 8.78 6.79
CA LYS A 14 5.56 7.77 6.93
C LYS A 14 6.02 6.39 6.50
N VAL A 15 6.81 6.30 5.42
CA VAL A 15 7.49 5.05 5.04
C VAL A 15 8.39 4.56 6.19
N ASP A 16 9.11 5.47 6.87
CA ASP A 16 9.93 5.14 8.02
C ASP A 16 9.11 4.69 9.23
N ALA A 17 7.97 5.35 9.48
CA ALA A 17 7.03 4.94 10.51
C ALA A 17 6.51 3.52 10.25
N TYR A 18 6.03 3.22 9.04
CA TYR A 18 5.56 1.89 8.66
C TYR A 18 6.67 0.84 8.76
N TYR A 19 7.87 1.16 8.29
CA TYR A 19 9.04 0.28 8.42
C TYR A 19 9.36 -0.03 9.89
N SER A 20 9.22 0.95 10.77
CA SER A 20 9.57 0.79 12.18
C SER A 20 8.69 -0.24 12.90
N LEU A 21 7.43 -0.37 12.48
CA LEU A 21 6.45 -1.35 12.99
C LEU A 21 6.86 -2.79 12.68
N LEU A 22 7.55 -3.01 11.55
CA LEU A 22 7.85 -4.36 11.09
C LEU A 22 8.86 -5.08 11.99
N SER A 23 8.52 -6.30 12.43
CA SER A 23 9.45 -7.15 13.17
C SER A 23 10.64 -7.60 12.30
N GLY A 24 11.71 -8.09 12.93
CA GLY A 24 12.84 -8.65 12.17
C GLY A 24 12.46 -9.84 11.28
N LYS A 25 11.39 -10.57 11.62
CA LYS A 25 10.84 -11.65 10.79
C LYS A 25 10.14 -11.07 9.55
N GLU A 26 9.28 -10.10 9.75
CA GLU A 26 8.55 -9.39 8.67
C GLU A 26 9.51 -8.70 7.71
N LEU A 27 10.50 -7.97 8.21
CA LEU A 27 11.52 -7.32 7.37
C LEU A 27 12.27 -8.31 6.47
N ARG A 28 12.56 -9.51 6.96
CA ARG A 28 13.20 -10.55 6.15
C ARG A 28 12.26 -11.11 5.10
N ALA A 29 10.96 -11.21 5.40
CA ALA A 29 9.93 -11.62 4.45
C ALA A 29 9.82 -10.60 3.31
N VAL A 30 9.70 -9.31 3.64
CA VAL A 30 9.68 -8.20 2.69
C VAL A 30 10.92 -8.21 1.79
N LEU A 31 12.13 -8.26 2.37
CA LEU A 31 13.36 -8.29 1.59
C LEU A 31 13.42 -9.50 0.66
N LYS A 32 13.02 -10.69 1.12
CA LYS A 32 13.02 -11.90 0.30
C LYS A 32 12.01 -11.80 -0.85
N ALA A 33 10.79 -11.34 -0.57
CA ALA A 33 9.73 -11.16 -1.57
C ALA A 33 10.10 -10.10 -2.62
N GLY A 34 10.81 -9.04 -2.22
CA GLY A 34 11.38 -8.04 -3.12
C GLY A 34 12.64 -8.48 -3.86
N GLY A 35 13.03 -9.76 -3.80
CA GLY A 35 14.23 -10.29 -4.48
C GLY A 35 15.57 -9.89 -3.85
N SER A 36 15.56 -9.28 -2.67
CA SER A 36 16.76 -8.86 -1.94
C SER A 36 17.24 -9.91 -0.94
N HIS A 37 18.52 -9.83 -0.57
CA HIS A 37 19.10 -10.73 0.42
C HIS A 37 18.66 -10.34 1.83
N SER A 38 18.12 -11.31 2.59
CA SER A 38 17.70 -11.12 3.97
C SER A 38 18.71 -11.62 5.02
N ASN A 39 19.78 -12.32 4.60
CA ASN A 39 20.82 -12.83 5.50
C ASN A 39 21.76 -11.73 5.99
N THR A 40 21.99 -11.62 7.28
CA THR A 40 22.93 -10.63 7.84
C THR A 40 24.36 -11.18 7.91
N PRO A 41 25.40 -10.33 7.79
CA PRO A 41 26.78 -10.74 8.02
C PRO A 41 26.97 -11.40 9.39
N LYS A 42 27.92 -12.33 9.49
CA LYS A 42 28.28 -12.98 10.78
C LYS A 42 28.70 -11.96 11.86
N THR A 43 29.16 -10.79 11.45
CA THR A 43 29.56 -9.67 12.33
C THR A 43 28.38 -8.87 12.92
N ALA A 44 27.15 -9.09 12.45
CA ALA A 44 25.95 -8.46 13.00
C ALA A 44 25.43 -9.25 14.22
N PHE A 45 26.15 -9.13 15.33
CA PHE A 45 25.90 -9.92 16.55
C PHE A 45 24.65 -9.48 17.33
N SER A 46 24.20 -8.23 17.20
CA SER A 46 23.02 -7.70 17.89
C SER A 46 21.81 -7.52 16.97
N GLN A 47 20.60 -7.52 17.54
CA GLN A 47 19.36 -7.21 16.81
C GLN A 47 19.42 -5.83 16.14
N ALA A 48 19.96 -4.82 16.84
CA ALA A 48 20.13 -3.47 16.29
C ALA A 48 21.07 -3.45 15.08
N ALA A 49 22.20 -4.18 15.15
CA ALA A 49 23.13 -4.29 14.02
C ALA A 49 22.48 -4.98 12.81
N ARG A 50 21.68 -6.04 13.04
CA ARG A 50 20.92 -6.73 11.99
C ARG A 50 19.88 -5.81 11.35
N ARG A 51 19.12 -5.06 12.15
CA ARG A 51 18.15 -4.07 11.66
C ARG A 51 18.82 -2.99 10.82
N LYS A 52 19.99 -2.48 11.21
CA LYS A 52 20.76 -1.52 10.39
C LYS A 52 21.15 -2.08 9.02
N VAL A 53 21.54 -3.36 8.96
CA VAL A 53 21.84 -4.06 7.69
C VAL A 53 20.60 -4.17 6.81
N TRP A 54 19.47 -4.62 7.37
CA TRP A 54 18.22 -4.74 6.62
C TRP A 54 17.70 -3.39 6.15
N ARG A 55 17.81 -2.35 6.99
CA ARG A 55 17.39 -0.99 6.63
C ARG A 55 18.19 -0.46 5.44
N LYS A 56 19.51 -0.55 5.48
CA LYS A 56 20.37 -0.16 4.35
C LYS A 56 20.00 -0.90 3.06
N ARG A 57 19.64 -2.18 3.13
CA ARG A 57 19.22 -2.95 1.94
C ARG A 57 17.86 -2.50 1.43
N PHE A 58 16.90 -2.31 2.32
CA PHE A 58 15.60 -1.77 1.99
C PHE A 58 15.73 -0.42 1.26
N ASP A 59 16.50 0.52 1.82
CA ASP A 59 16.74 1.83 1.22
C ASP A 59 17.43 1.73 -0.16
N ASN A 60 18.40 0.83 -0.30
CA ASN A 60 19.06 0.57 -1.59
C ASN A 60 18.09 0.07 -2.66
N GLU A 61 17.15 -0.82 -2.30
CA GLU A 61 16.15 -1.34 -3.23
C GLU A 61 15.10 -0.28 -3.60
N PHE A 62 14.70 0.57 -2.66
CA PHE A 62 13.88 1.75 -2.95
C PHE A 62 14.58 2.72 -3.92
N THR A 63 15.89 2.94 -3.71
CA THR A 63 16.71 3.77 -4.62
C THR A 63 16.73 3.20 -6.04
N LYS A 64 16.78 1.86 -6.17
CA LYS A 64 16.69 1.14 -7.44
C LYS A 64 15.27 1.09 -8.05
N GLN A 65 14.28 1.73 -7.43
CA GLN A 65 12.89 1.72 -7.87
C GLN A 65 12.30 0.30 -7.91
N ASN A 66 12.62 -0.55 -6.93
CA ASN A 66 12.13 -1.91 -6.86
C ASN A 66 10.63 -1.96 -6.48
N GLU A 67 9.76 -2.04 -7.50
CA GLU A 67 8.29 -2.11 -7.32
C GLU A 67 7.86 -3.34 -6.50
N GLN A 68 8.51 -4.49 -6.69
CA GLN A 68 8.18 -5.72 -5.97
C GLN A 68 8.48 -5.61 -4.46
N LEU A 69 9.57 -4.93 -4.09
CA LEU A 69 9.86 -4.64 -2.69
C LEU A 69 8.79 -3.72 -2.08
N ALA A 70 8.39 -2.66 -2.80
CA ALA A 70 7.36 -1.74 -2.33
C ALA A 70 6.01 -2.46 -2.14
N LEU A 71 5.62 -3.32 -3.09
CA LEU A 71 4.43 -4.16 -2.98
C LEU A 71 4.49 -5.06 -1.73
N ALA A 72 5.57 -5.84 -1.59
CA ALA A 72 5.74 -6.74 -0.45
C ALA A 72 5.75 -5.99 0.88
N PHE A 73 6.35 -4.79 0.92
CA PHE A 73 6.39 -3.94 2.08
C PHE A 73 4.99 -3.49 2.53
N LEU A 74 4.18 -2.96 1.61
CA LEU A 74 2.84 -2.48 1.92
C LEU A 74 1.90 -3.63 2.30
N ILE A 75 1.98 -4.78 1.60
CA ILE A 75 1.20 -5.98 1.96
C ILE A 75 1.56 -6.45 3.37
N GLU A 76 2.85 -6.63 3.68
CA GLU A 76 3.26 -7.13 5.01
C GLU A 76 2.86 -6.13 6.11
N TRP A 77 2.98 -4.82 5.87
CA TRP A 77 2.54 -3.80 6.81
C TRP A 77 1.03 -3.88 7.07
N LEU A 78 0.19 -3.91 6.02
CA LEU A 78 -1.27 -4.00 6.16
C LEU A 78 -1.70 -5.28 6.87
N MET A 79 -1.22 -6.43 6.40
CA MET A 79 -1.67 -7.74 6.87
C MET A 79 -1.27 -8.05 8.32
N ARG A 80 -0.22 -7.40 8.82
CA ARG A 80 0.33 -7.61 10.17
C ARG A 80 -0.09 -6.54 11.18
N HIS A 81 -0.30 -5.31 10.73
CA HIS A 81 -0.49 -4.17 11.63
C HIS A 81 -1.81 -3.43 11.44
N HIS A 82 -2.52 -3.61 10.31
CA HIS A 82 -3.76 -2.89 10.01
C HIS A 82 -4.90 -3.82 9.57
N ARG A 83 -4.87 -5.08 10.03
CA ARG A 83 -5.87 -6.09 9.67
C ARG A 83 -7.30 -5.67 10.04
N ASP A 84 -7.48 -5.01 11.18
CA ASP A 84 -8.81 -4.58 11.62
C ASP A 84 -9.43 -3.58 10.63
N MET A 85 -8.63 -2.67 10.06
CA MET A 85 -9.07 -1.76 8.99
C MET A 85 -9.49 -2.52 7.72
N LEU A 86 -8.77 -3.57 7.34
CA LEU A 86 -9.12 -4.43 6.20
C LEU A 86 -10.47 -5.14 6.44
N ILE A 87 -10.65 -5.69 7.64
CA ILE A 87 -11.89 -6.35 8.05
C ILE A 87 -13.05 -5.35 8.00
N GLU A 88 -12.91 -4.19 8.64
CA GLU A 88 -13.95 -3.16 8.68
C GLU A 88 -14.37 -2.70 7.28
N TYR A 89 -13.44 -2.61 6.34
CA TYR A 89 -13.75 -2.25 4.96
C TYR A 89 -14.62 -3.32 4.29
N LEU A 90 -14.14 -4.56 4.33
CA LEU A 90 -14.81 -5.68 3.68
C LEU A 90 -16.17 -5.98 4.32
N ASP A 91 -16.28 -5.88 5.65
CA ASP A 91 -17.53 -5.98 6.39
C ASP A 91 -18.52 -4.89 5.95
N SER A 92 -18.07 -3.63 5.80
CA SER A 92 -18.94 -2.52 5.36
C SER A 92 -19.47 -2.69 3.94
N LEU A 93 -18.75 -3.44 3.11
CA LEU A 93 -19.14 -3.81 1.76
C LEU A 93 -19.85 -5.16 1.69
N GLU A 94 -20.05 -5.84 2.83
CA GLU A 94 -20.60 -7.19 2.91
C GLU A 94 -19.85 -8.21 2.03
N VAL A 95 -18.53 -8.04 1.88
CA VAL A 95 -17.65 -8.92 1.10
C VAL A 95 -17.18 -10.07 1.99
N ARG A 96 -17.25 -11.30 1.47
CA ARG A 96 -16.78 -12.45 2.25
C ARG A 96 -15.27 -12.40 2.38
N HIS A 97 -14.78 -12.56 3.60
CA HIS A 97 -13.34 -12.57 3.85
C HIS A 97 -12.97 -13.50 5.01
N THR A 98 -11.70 -13.86 5.09
CA THR A 98 -11.08 -14.53 6.23
C THR A 98 -10.02 -13.59 6.79
N GLN A 99 -10.31 -12.95 7.92
CA GLN A 99 -9.31 -12.11 8.62
C GLN A 99 -8.72 -10.97 7.75
N GLY A 100 -9.56 -10.31 6.95
CA GLY A 100 -9.16 -9.24 6.03
C GLY A 100 -8.64 -9.72 4.66
N GLU A 101 -8.55 -11.05 4.44
CA GLU A 101 -8.18 -11.64 3.15
C GLU A 101 -9.44 -12.08 2.40
N THR A 102 -9.55 -11.71 1.13
CA THR A 102 -10.64 -12.13 0.25
C THR A 102 -10.09 -12.54 -1.12
N ASP A 103 -10.70 -13.55 -1.71
CA ASP A 103 -10.45 -14.00 -3.08
C ASP A 103 -11.50 -13.41 -4.05
N GLU A 104 -12.40 -12.55 -3.57
CA GLU A 104 -13.43 -11.89 -4.38
C GLU A 104 -12.88 -10.60 -5.03
N ASP A 105 -13.08 -10.48 -6.34
CA ASP A 105 -12.85 -9.23 -7.10
C ASP A 105 -14.00 -8.25 -6.85
N PHE A 106 -14.18 -7.87 -5.57
CA PHE A 106 -15.34 -7.10 -5.15
C PHE A 106 -15.42 -5.71 -5.81
N CYS A 107 -14.29 -5.15 -6.28
CA CYS A 107 -14.28 -3.91 -7.05
C CYS A 107 -14.98 -4.01 -8.41
N GLU A 108 -15.23 -5.22 -8.93
CA GLU A 108 -16.07 -5.44 -10.12
C GLU A 108 -17.55 -5.58 -9.78
N THR A 109 -17.86 -6.00 -8.55
CA THR A 109 -19.24 -6.30 -8.11
C THR A 109 -19.91 -5.13 -7.39
N LYS A 110 -19.11 -4.24 -6.79
CA LYS A 110 -19.57 -3.05 -6.09
C LYS A 110 -19.51 -1.83 -6.99
N THR A 111 -20.47 -0.95 -6.82
CA THR A 111 -20.49 0.33 -7.54
C THR A 111 -19.36 1.24 -7.05
N PRO A 112 -18.84 2.15 -7.89
CA PRO A 112 -17.87 3.14 -7.46
C PRO A 112 -18.33 3.97 -6.27
N GLU A 113 -19.61 4.27 -6.18
CA GLU A 113 -20.22 5.01 -5.08
C GLU A 113 -20.16 4.23 -3.77
N GLU A 114 -20.52 2.94 -3.76
CA GLU A 114 -20.41 2.08 -2.57
C GLU A 114 -18.98 2.01 -2.04
N LEU A 115 -18.00 1.82 -2.93
CA LEU A 115 -16.58 1.75 -2.57
C LEU A 115 -16.08 3.09 -1.98
N ARG A 116 -16.50 4.22 -2.55
CA ARG A 116 -16.15 5.55 -2.05
C ARG A 116 -16.81 5.88 -0.71
N GLU A 117 -18.06 5.49 -0.51
CA GLU A 117 -18.74 5.69 0.78
C GLU A 117 -18.14 4.81 1.88
N ALA A 118 -17.82 3.55 1.59
CA ALA A 118 -17.10 2.68 2.50
C ALA A 118 -15.70 3.26 2.85
N ALA A 119 -15.00 3.82 1.86
CA ALA A 119 -13.72 4.49 2.07
C ALA A 119 -13.83 5.69 3.03
N LYS A 120 -14.88 6.53 2.86
CA LYS A 120 -15.15 7.65 3.79
C LYS A 120 -15.38 7.15 5.21
N GLY A 121 -16.19 6.09 5.38
CA GLY A 121 -16.44 5.47 6.68
C GLY A 121 -15.19 4.90 7.36
N LEU A 122 -14.17 4.49 6.59
CA LEU A 122 -12.86 4.14 7.17
C LEU A 122 -12.08 5.38 7.61
N MET A 123 -12.06 6.44 6.80
CA MET A 123 -11.31 7.66 7.12
C MET A 123 -11.80 8.34 8.40
N GLU A 124 -13.06 8.16 8.77
CA GLU A 124 -13.60 8.64 10.06
C GLU A 124 -13.01 7.91 11.29
N ARG A 125 -12.49 6.69 11.11
CA ARG A 125 -12.06 5.80 12.20
C ARG A 125 -10.55 5.53 12.21
N HIS A 126 -9.90 5.68 11.06
CA HIS A 126 -8.48 5.35 10.86
C HIS A 126 -7.71 6.55 10.31
N PRO A 127 -6.39 6.64 10.53
CA PRO A 127 -5.58 7.71 9.97
C PRO A 127 -5.71 7.77 8.43
N HIS A 128 -6.03 8.94 7.89
CA HIS A 128 -6.37 9.07 6.46
C HIS A 128 -5.31 8.51 5.51
N HIS A 129 -4.02 8.75 5.79
CA HIS A 129 -2.90 8.24 4.99
C HIS A 129 -2.79 6.70 5.00
N GLU A 130 -3.19 6.04 6.08
CA GLU A 130 -3.21 4.58 6.17
C GLU A 130 -4.34 3.99 5.34
N VAL A 131 -5.54 4.59 5.44
CA VAL A 131 -6.69 4.27 4.60
C VAL A 131 -6.36 4.46 3.12
N ALA A 132 -5.77 5.60 2.75
CA ALA A 132 -5.38 5.87 1.37
C ALA A 132 -4.33 4.89 0.86
N THR A 133 -3.34 4.54 1.68
CA THR A 133 -2.34 3.52 1.35
C THR A 133 -3.01 2.19 1.03
N TYR A 134 -3.95 1.75 1.87
CA TYR A 134 -4.70 0.52 1.69
C TYR A 134 -5.52 0.53 0.41
N LEU A 135 -6.38 1.54 0.22
CA LEU A 135 -7.32 1.59 -0.90
C LEU A 135 -6.60 1.72 -2.25
N LEU A 136 -5.53 2.51 -2.33
CA LEU A 136 -4.73 2.60 -3.56
C LEU A 136 -3.98 1.30 -3.85
N LEU A 137 -3.59 0.55 -2.82
CA LEU A 137 -3.00 -0.78 -3.01
C LEU A 137 -4.05 -1.80 -3.47
N VAL A 138 -5.26 -1.78 -2.90
CA VAL A 138 -6.39 -2.59 -3.39
C VAL A 138 -6.69 -2.24 -4.84
N GLY A 139 -6.72 -0.95 -5.19
CA GLY A 139 -6.91 -0.50 -6.57
C GLY A 139 -5.86 -1.04 -7.53
N HIS A 140 -4.61 -1.12 -7.09
CA HIS A 140 -3.55 -1.75 -7.85
C HIS A 140 -3.74 -3.27 -7.99
N LEU A 141 -4.10 -3.97 -6.91
CA LEU A 141 -4.19 -5.43 -6.87
C LEU A 141 -5.42 -5.98 -7.60
N GLN A 142 -6.57 -5.32 -7.47
CA GLN A 142 -7.82 -5.66 -8.14
C GLN A 142 -8.01 -4.89 -9.46
N GLU A 143 -6.96 -4.23 -9.93
CA GLU A 143 -6.94 -3.50 -11.19
C GLU A 143 -8.18 -2.61 -11.41
N THR A 144 -8.48 -1.74 -10.43
CA THR A 144 -9.56 -0.76 -10.53
C THR A 144 -9.03 0.67 -10.51
N ASN A 145 -9.68 1.56 -11.26
CA ASN A 145 -9.40 2.98 -11.32
C ASN A 145 -10.07 3.80 -10.20
N ILE A 146 -11.03 3.22 -9.48
CA ILE A 146 -11.97 4.00 -8.65
C ILE A 146 -11.24 4.84 -7.60
N TYR A 147 -10.23 4.28 -6.92
CA TYR A 147 -9.49 4.98 -5.88
C TYR A 147 -8.48 6.01 -6.43
N ASP A 148 -7.86 5.71 -7.57
CA ASP A 148 -7.00 6.65 -8.30
C ASP A 148 -7.76 7.85 -8.86
N GLU A 149 -9.07 7.69 -9.09
CA GLU A 149 -9.96 8.76 -9.54
C GLU A 149 -10.68 9.47 -8.39
N THR A 150 -10.32 9.19 -7.13
CA THR A 150 -10.95 9.79 -5.95
C THR A 150 -9.98 10.81 -5.31
N PRO A 151 -10.16 12.12 -5.53
CA PRO A 151 -9.25 13.17 -5.06
C PRO A 151 -8.95 13.13 -3.57
N GLU A 152 -9.94 12.80 -2.74
CA GLU A 152 -9.81 12.75 -1.30
C GLU A 152 -8.84 11.65 -0.85
N ILE A 153 -8.79 10.54 -1.58
CA ILE A 153 -7.83 9.45 -1.34
C ILE A 153 -6.41 9.88 -1.72
N LEU A 154 -6.25 10.57 -2.84
CA LEU A 154 -4.95 11.08 -3.28
C LEU A 154 -4.41 12.16 -2.33
N GLU A 155 -5.27 13.08 -1.90
CA GLU A 155 -4.94 14.09 -0.88
C GLU A 155 -4.55 13.41 0.44
N ALA A 156 -5.35 12.44 0.90
CA ALA A 156 -5.09 11.69 2.11
C ALA A 156 -3.75 10.94 2.09
N LEU A 157 -3.31 10.46 0.92
CA LEU A 157 -2.00 9.83 0.75
C LEU A 157 -0.85 10.84 0.91
N GLY A 158 -1.10 12.12 0.64
CA GLY A 158 -0.09 13.18 0.68
C GLY A 158 0.19 13.86 -0.66
N MET A 159 -0.61 13.59 -1.70
CA MET A 159 -0.49 14.31 -2.97
C MET A 159 -0.88 15.79 -2.80
N PRO A 160 -0.08 16.76 -3.29
CA PRO A 160 -0.44 18.17 -3.21
C PRO A 160 -1.73 18.47 -3.98
N LYS A 161 -2.66 19.23 -3.39
CA LYS A 161 -3.95 19.59 -4.02
C LYS A 161 -3.83 20.10 -5.44
N GLY A 162 -2.83 20.94 -5.71
CA GLY A 162 -2.60 21.51 -7.04
C GLY A 162 -2.14 20.51 -8.10
N GLU A 163 -1.76 19.29 -7.72
CA GLU A 163 -1.31 18.23 -8.63
C GLU A 163 -2.40 17.17 -8.88
N ILE A 164 -3.42 17.09 -8.03
CA ILE A 164 -4.42 16.02 -8.05
C ILE A 164 -5.23 16.00 -9.35
N ASP A 165 -5.77 17.14 -9.78
CA ASP A 165 -6.61 17.18 -11.00
C ASP A 165 -5.81 16.72 -12.23
N GLY A 166 -4.57 17.22 -12.37
CA GLY A 166 -3.68 16.81 -13.46
C GLY A 166 -3.27 15.33 -13.39
N TYR A 167 -3.09 14.79 -12.19
CA TYR A 167 -2.90 13.35 -11.99
C TYR A 167 -4.11 12.55 -12.47
N VAL A 168 -5.32 12.91 -12.02
CA VAL A 168 -6.56 12.19 -12.34
C VAL A 168 -6.83 12.22 -13.84
N GLU A 169 -6.66 13.36 -14.50
CA GLU A 169 -6.81 13.47 -15.96
C GLU A 169 -5.84 12.56 -16.71
N THR A 170 -4.57 12.59 -16.32
CA THR A 170 -3.51 11.74 -16.93
C THR A 170 -3.79 10.27 -16.67
N PHE A 171 -4.22 9.93 -15.46
CA PHE A 171 -4.56 8.58 -15.06
C PHE A 171 -5.73 8.03 -15.88
N LYS A 172 -6.83 8.79 -15.99
CA LYS A 172 -8.02 8.41 -16.77
C LYS A 172 -7.68 8.10 -18.21
N LYS A 173 -6.86 8.95 -18.85
CA LYS A 173 -6.41 8.72 -20.22
C LYS A 173 -5.61 7.41 -20.34
N ARG A 174 -4.62 7.22 -19.48
CA ARG A 174 -3.80 5.99 -19.44
C ARG A 174 -4.65 4.74 -19.20
N TRP A 175 -5.64 4.84 -18.32
CA TRP A 175 -6.54 3.75 -17.98
C TRP A 175 -7.41 3.34 -19.17
N ALA A 176 -7.99 4.32 -19.87
CA ALA A 176 -8.79 4.09 -21.08
C ALA A 176 -8.00 3.49 -22.25
N GLU A 177 -6.69 3.75 -22.32
CA GLU A 177 -5.79 3.22 -23.35
C GLU A 177 -5.26 1.81 -23.02
N ARG A 178 -5.56 1.26 -21.84
CA ARG A 178 -5.10 -0.08 -21.44
C ARG A 178 -5.75 -1.14 -22.35
N PRO A 179 -4.96 -2.09 -22.91
CA PRO A 179 -5.55 -3.22 -23.61
C PRO A 179 -6.46 -4.00 -22.65
N ALA A 180 -7.66 -4.35 -23.11
CA ALA A 180 -8.53 -5.25 -22.36
C ALA A 180 -7.79 -6.56 -22.14
N SER A 181 -7.57 -6.89 -20.86
CA SER A 181 -6.98 -8.14 -20.39
C SER A 181 -7.92 -9.32 -20.60
#